data_AF-A0A1X0WGN1-F1
#
_entry.id   AF-A0A1X0WGN1-F1
#
_cell.length_a   1.000
_cell.length_b   1.000
_cell.length_c   1.000
_cell.angle_alpha   90.00
_cell.angle_beta   90.00
_cell.angle_gamma   90.00
#
_symmetry.space_group_name_H-M   'P 1'
#
loop_
_entity.id
_entity.type
_entity.pdbx_description
1 polymer ?
#
loop_
_entity_poly.entity_id
_entity_poly.type
_entity_poly.pdbx_seq_one_letter_code
_entity_poly.pdbx_strand_id
1 'polypeptide(L)'
;MVEKIKYFSHKRSILAAKAIFLMSLTGCTSTSSSVFLPPVVEGCVTDSINFDSRPEVLYQQMTQCIKDGNTQQVTVLYAEAGTMTWYYSLVESSEANRIRHNGLLAESLGALNKSQKSRLSTSLEQNLNNSDAKARLCAQIIIPLIQTTRNDAPIHQQFWDMAKEGYLHCNKQN
;
A
#
# COMPACT_ATOMS: atom_id res chain seq x y z
N MET A 1 -58.63 -11.67 -34.87
CA MET A 1 -59.26 -11.68 -36.21
C MET A 1 -58.61 -10.57 -37.02
N VAL A 2 -58.19 -10.92 -38.24
CA VAL A 2 -57.74 -10.02 -39.33
C VAL A 2 -56.31 -9.48 -39.25
N GLU A 3 -55.48 -10.23 -39.97
CA GLU A 3 -54.19 -9.97 -40.57
C GLU A 3 -54.22 -8.86 -41.65
N LYS A 4 -53.02 -8.60 -42.22
CA LYS A 4 -52.67 -7.85 -43.44
C LYS A 4 -52.31 -6.38 -43.15
N ILE A 5 -51.28 -5.79 -43.76
CA ILE A 5 -50.89 -5.72 -45.18
C ILE A 5 -49.42 -5.21 -45.17
N LYS A 6 -48.41 -5.68 -45.92
CA LYS A 6 -48.25 -5.58 -47.38
C LYS A 6 -46.99 -6.36 -47.80
N TYR A 7 -47.16 -7.22 -48.80
CA TYR A 7 -46.11 -7.75 -49.66
C TYR A 7 -45.76 -6.72 -50.75
N PHE A 8 -44.63 -6.95 -51.43
CA PHE A 8 -44.06 -6.34 -52.67
C PHE A 8 -42.65 -5.77 -52.37
N SER A 9 -41.58 -6.10 -53.09
CA SER A 9 -41.46 -6.61 -54.45
C SER A 9 -40.16 -7.40 -54.61
N HIS A 10 -40.26 -8.53 -55.29
CA HIS A 10 -39.15 -9.41 -55.63
C HIS A 10 -38.48 -8.90 -56.91
N LYS A 11 -37.20 -8.52 -56.84
CA LYS A 11 -36.31 -8.55 -58.02
C LYS A 11 -35.16 -9.51 -57.73
N ARG A 12 -35.17 -10.65 -58.42
CA ARG A 12 -34.02 -11.57 -58.55
C ARG A 12 -33.28 -11.23 -59.84
N SER A 13 -31.96 -11.16 -59.77
CA SER A 13 -30.96 -11.64 -60.76
C SER A 13 -29.59 -11.22 -60.22
N ILE A 14 -28.89 -12.12 -59.51
CA ILE A 14 -27.82 -13.01 -60.03
C ILE A 14 -26.80 -12.27 -60.88
N LEU A 15 -25.60 -12.03 -60.33
CA LEU A 15 -24.32 -12.51 -60.89
C LEU A 15 -23.13 -11.92 -60.12
N ALA A 16 -22.06 -12.71 -60.15
CA ALA A 16 -20.69 -12.39 -59.75
C ALA A 16 -20.39 -12.38 -58.25
N ALA A 17 -20.21 -13.61 -57.76
CA ALA A 17 -19.22 -13.92 -56.75
C ALA A 17 -17.89 -13.21 -57.02
N LYS A 18 -17.46 -12.39 -56.06
CA LYS A 18 -16.05 -12.22 -55.72
C LYS A 18 -15.96 -12.23 -54.20
N ALA A 19 -15.63 -13.40 -53.68
CA ALA A 19 -15.18 -13.57 -52.32
C ALA A 19 -13.89 -12.76 -52.15
N ILE A 20 -14.00 -11.58 -51.54
CA ILE A 20 -12.86 -10.90 -50.95
C ILE A 20 -12.88 -11.31 -49.49
N PHE A 21 -12.07 -12.31 -49.19
CA PHE A 21 -11.74 -12.72 -47.83
C PHE A 21 -10.90 -11.60 -47.21
N LEU A 22 -11.57 -10.59 -46.64
CA LEU A 22 -10.93 -9.63 -45.75
C LEU A 22 -10.58 -10.40 -44.48
N MET A 23 -9.32 -10.84 -44.41
CA MET A 23 -8.70 -11.15 -43.13
C MET A 23 -8.68 -9.86 -42.32
N SER A 24 -9.71 -9.65 -41.51
CA SER A 24 -9.65 -8.73 -40.39
C SER A 24 -8.56 -9.25 -39.47
N LEU A 25 -7.37 -8.66 -39.61
CA LEU A 25 -6.37 -8.65 -38.56
C LEU A 25 -7.03 -8.04 -37.33
N THR A 26 -7.56 -8.89 -36.46
CA THR A 26 -7.71 -8.57 -35.04
C THR A 26 -6.30 -8.33 -34.52
N GLY A 27 -5.81 -7.10 -34.67
CA GLY A 27 -4.73 -6.61 -33.85
C GLY A 27 -5.26 -6.62 -32.42
N CYS A 28 -4.85 -7.62 -31.65
CA CYS A 28 -4.77 -7.46 -30.21
C CYS A 28 -3.82 -6.27 -30.01
N THR A 29 -4.36 -5.06 -29.88
CA THR A 29 -3.65 -4.02 -29.15
C THR A 29 -3.57 -4.56 -27.74
N SER A 30 -2.48 -5.25 -27.45
CA SER A 30 -2.01 -5.43 -26.11
C SER A 30 -1.90 -4.02 -25.55
N THR A 31 -2.94 -3.59 -24.84
CA THR A 31 -2.78 -2.58 -23.81
C THR A 31 -1.83 -3.23 -22.83
N SER A 32 -0.54 -3.08 -23.13
CA SER A 32 0.50 -3.23 -22.15
C SER A 32 0.12 -2.23 -21.08
N SER A 33 -0.54 -2.75 -20.04
CA SER A 33 -0.63 -2.09 -18.76
C SER A 33 0.81 -1.84 -18.37
N SER A 34 1.33 -0.67 -18.76
CA SER A 34 2.51 -0.13 -18.13
C SER A 34 2.13 -0.12 -16.66
N VAL A 35 2.73 -1.04 -15.89
CA VAL A 35 2.75 -0.96 -14.45
C VAL A 35 3.23 0.45 -14.19
N PHE A 36 2.30 1.32 -13.83
CA PHE A 36 2.58 2.70 -13.51
C PHE A 36 3.33 2.59 -12.18
N LEU A 37 4.65 2.39 -12.26
CA LEU A 37 5.52 2.64 -11.13
C LEU A 37 5.29 4.11 -10.83
N PRO A 38 4.68 4.44 -9.67
CA PRO A 38 4.52 5.84 -9.32
C PRO A 38 5.89 6.50 -9.37
N PRO A 39 5.99 7.74 -9.89
CA PRO A 39 7.26 8.47 -9.87
C PRO A 39 7.79 8.47 -8.44
N VAL A 40 9.07 8.14 -8.26
CA VAL A 40 9.78 8.35 -7.01
C VAL A 40 9.83 9.86 -6.79
N VAL A 41 8.84 10.40 -6.08
CA VAL A 41 8.81 11.80 -5.70
C VAL A 41 9.80 11.98 -4.57
N GLU A 42 10.92 12.62 -4.90
CA GLU A 42 11.91 13.12 -3.96
C GLU A 42 11.18 14.03 -2.96
N GLY A 43 11.21 13.66 -1.67
CA GLY A 43 10.46 14.32 -0.60
C GLY A 43 9.37 13.46 0.01
N CYS A 44 9.75 12.46 0.82
CA CYS A 44 9.55 12.52 2.27
C CYS A 44 10.47 11.58 3.08
N VAL A 45 11.64 11.25 2.53
CA VAL A 45 12.92 10.92 3.16
C VAL A 45 13.95 11.20 2.06
N THR A 46 15.00 12.00 2.30
CA THR A 46 15.96 12.41 1.25
C THR A 46 17.14 11.46 1.06
N ASP A 47 17.41 10.59 2.01
CA ASP A 47 18.51 9.62 1.91
C ASP A 47 18.05 8.29 2.50
N SER A 48 18.49 7.19 1.88
CA SER A 48 18.30 5.79 2.31
C SER A 48 17.83 5.72 3.76
N ILE A 49 16.58 5.32 3.99
CA ILE A 49 15.94 5.55 5.28
C ILE A 49 16.78 4.91 6.39
N ASN A 50 17.61 5.76 7.02
CA ASN A 50 18.53 5.34 8.05
C ASN A 50 17.70 5.51 9.31
N PHE A 51 16.87 4.50 9.55
CA PHE A 51 16.06 4.39 10.74
C PHE A 51 16.99 4.19 11.93
N ASP A 52 17.58 5.30 12.39
CA ASP A 52 18.00 5.40 13.76
C ASP A 52 16.72 5.12 14.56
N SER A 53 16.68 3.94 15.20
CA SER A 53 15.49 3.11 15.40
C SER A 53 14.54 3.63 16.48
N ARG A 54 14.23 4.92 16.44
CA ARG A 54 13.49 5.63 17.47
C ARG A 54 12.09 5.96 16.97
N PRO A 55 11.03 5.43 17.61
CA PRO A 55 9.67 5.66 17.16
C PRO A 55 9.31 7.15 17.10
N GLU A 56 9.93 8.00 17.94
CA GLU A 56 9.77 9.46 17.88
C GLU A 56 10.11 10.04 16.51
N VAL A 57 11.25 9.64 15.95
CA VAL A 57 11.77 10.21 14.69
C VAL A 57 10.84 9.84 13.54
N LEU A 58 10.38 8.59 13.53
CA LEU A 58 9.42 8.09 12.54
C LEU A 58 8.10 8.86 12.58
N TYR A 59 7.57 9.14 13.77
CA TYR A 59 6.34 9.89 13.96
C TYR A 59 6.48 11.38 13.59
N GLN A 60 7.64 11.97 13.86
CA GLN A 60 7.97 13.32 13.40
C GLN A 60 8.04 13.38 11.87
N GLN A 61 8.72 12.42 11.24
CA GLN A 61 8.78 12.30 9.78
C GLN A 61 7.39 12.09 9.17
N MET A 62 6.58 11.20 9.75
CA MET A 62 5.19 10.95 9.31
C MET A 62 4.37 12.25 9.29
N THR A 63 4.50 13.03 10.36
CA THR A 63 3.83 14.33 10.50
C THR A 63 4.31 15.31 9.45
N GLN A 64 5.61 15.36 9.18
CA GLN A 64 6.20 16.19 8.13
C GLN A 64 5.67 15.79 6.74
N CYS A 65 5.60 14.50 6.43
CA CYS A 65 5.06 14.02 5.15
C CYS A 65 3.61 14.40 4.91
N ILE A 66 2.77 14.32 5.94
CA ILE A 66 1.38 14.78 5.84
C ILE A 66 1.28 16.29 5.63
N LYS A 67 2.18 17.07 6.27
CA LYS A 67 2.23 18.52 6.10
C LYS A 67 2.62 18.90 4.67
N ASP A 68 3.59 18.18 4.10
CA ASP A 68 4.09 18.38 2.74
C ASP A 68 3.17 17.78 1.66
N GLY A 69 2.14 17.05 2.08
CA GLY A 69 1.15 16.44 1.18
C GLY A 69 1.61 15.11 0.56
N ASN A 70 2.77 14.58 0.94
CA ASN A 70 3.20 13.25 0.54
C ASN A 70 2.53 12.19 1.41
N THR A 71 1.40 11.67 0.96
CA THR A 71 0.66 10.61 1.66
C THR A 71 1.22 9.22 1.43
N GLN A 72 2.05 8.99 0.40
CA GLN A 72 2.55 7.65 0.05
C GLN A 72 3.46 7.08 1.16
N GLN A 73 4.32 7.91 1.73
CA GLN A 73 5.30 7.47 2.75
C GLN A 73 4.71 7.39 4.16
N VAL A 74 3.59 8.05 4.39
CA VAL A 74 2.98 8.21 5.72
C VAL A 74 2.58 6.87 6.32
N THR A 75 1.96 6.00 5.51
CA THR A 75 1.54 4.68 6.00
C THR A 75 2.74 3.82 6.38
N VAL A 76 3.85 3.92 5.63
CA VAL A 76 5.08 3.18 5.92
C VAL A 76 5.67 3.65 7.25
N LEU A 77 5.81 4.97 7.44
CA LEU A 77 6.33 5.55 8.68
C LEU A 77 5.45 5.24 9.89
N TYR A 78 4.12 5.29 9.72
CA TYR A 78 3.16 4.88 10.76
C TYR A 78 3.34 3.41 11.13
N ALA A 79 3.38 2.53 10.13
CA ALA A 79 3.48 1.10 10.30
C ALA A 79 4.78 0.72 11.03
N GLU A 80 5.88 1.30 10.59
CA GLU A 80 7.20 1.05 11.15
C GLU A 80 7.33 1.59 12.58
N ALA A 81 6.83 2.79 12.85
CA ALA A 81 6.86 3.36 14.20
C ALA A 81 6.09 2.48 15.20
N GLY A 82 4.90 2.04 14.81
CA GLY A 82 4.10 1.16 15.65
C GLY A 82 4.68 -0.24 15.80
N THR A 83 5.17 -0.86 14.72
CA THR A 83 5.85 -2.16 14.80
C THR A 83 7.07 -2.06 15.71
N MET A 84 7.83 -0.98 15.64
CA MET A 84 9.01 -0.79 16.48
C MET A 84 8.66 -0.63 17.97
N THR A 85 7.57 0.07 18.30
CA THR A 85 7.07 0.11 19.69
C THR A 85 6.59 -1.25 20.19
N TRP A 86 5.97 -2.07 19.33
CA TRP A 86 5.63 -3.45 19.68
C TRP A 86 6.89 -4.31 19.86
N TYR A 87 7.87 -4.18 18.97
CA TYR A 87 9.13 -4.88 19.06
C TYR A 87 9.85 -4.59 20.38
N TYR A 88 9.98 -3.31 20.77
CA TYR A 88 10.57 -2.97 22.07
C TYR A 88 9.75 -3.47 23.25
N SER A 89 8.42 -3.55 23.14
CA SER A 89 7.59 -4.17 24.18
C SER A 89 7.90 -5.65 24.38
N LEU A 90 8.23 -6.37 23.30
CA LEU A 90 8.59 -7.78 23.35
C LEU A 90 10.01 -7.98 23.88
N VAL A 91 10.98 -7.18 23.43
CA VAL A 91 12.37 -7.25 23.87
C VAL A 91 12.50 -6.95 25.36
N GLU A 92 11.83 -5.91 25.85
CA GLU A 92 11.86 -5.51 27.26
C GLU A 92 10.84 -6.28 28.12
N SER A 93 10.00 -7.10 27.48
CA SER A 93 8.90 -7.83 28.12
C SER A 93 8.00 -6.90 28.96
N SER A 94 7.66 -5.73 28.42
CA SER A 94 6.96 -4.64 29.10
C SER A 94 5.96 -3.92 28.18
N GLU A 95 4.78 -3.58 28.72
CA GLU A 95 3.76 -2.81 28.00
C GLU A 95 4.12 -1.32 27.83
N ALA A 96 5.19 -0.84 28.48
CA ALA A 96 5.57 0.57 28.46
C ALA A 96 5.74 1.12 27.02
N ASN A 97 6.31 0.33 26.12
CA ASN A 97 6.51 0.76 24.73
C ASN A 97 5.20 0.79 23.92
N ARG A 98 4.23 -0.09 24.22
CA ARG A 98 2.87 -0.01 23.62
C ARG A 98 2.10 1.20 24.13
N ILE A 99 2.30 1.59 25.39
CA ILE A 99 1.74 2.85 25.90
C ILE A 99 2.40 4.05 25.21
N ARG A 100 3.74 4.00 25.04
CA ARG A 100 4.50 5.03 24.33
C ARG A 100 4.03 5.21 22.89
N HIS A 101 3.65 4.14 22.20
CA HIS A 101 3.00 4.22 20.89
C HIS A 101 1.82 5.20 20.88
N ASN A 102 0.86 5.00 21.80
CA ASN A 102 -0.33 5.84 21.88
C ASN A 102 0.00 7.30 22.17
N GLY A 103 0.99 7.54 23.05
CA GLY A 103 1.49 8.89 23.34
C GLY A 103 2.07 9.59 22.11
N LEU A 104 2.97 8.91 21.39
CA LEU A 104 3.62 9.46 20.19
C LEU A 104 2.64 9.69 19.04
N LEU A 105 1.68 8.77 18.85
CA LEU A 105 0.62 8.94 17.86
C LEU A 105 -0.30 10.12 18.24
N ALA A 106 -0.68 10.25 19.51
CA ALA A 106 -1.49 11.37 19.98
C ALA A 106 -0.78 12.72 19.81
N GLU A 107 0.51 12.79 20.11
CA GLU A 107 1.35 13.98 19.87
C GLU A 107 1.40 14.34 18.38
N SER A 108 1.67 13.35 17.52
CA SER A 108 1.69 13.51 16.07
C SER A 108 0.36 14.03 15.54
N LEU A 109 -0.75 13.45 15.99
CA LEU A 109 -2.09 13.93 15.66
C LEU A 109 -2.31 15.34 16.20
N GLY A 110 -1.84 15.67 17.40
CA GLY A 110 -1.91 17.02 17.97
C GLY A 110 -1.25 18.09 17.08
N ALA A 111 -0.17 17.73 16.39
CA ALA A 111 0.58 18.63 15.50
C ALA A 111 -0.06 18.83 14.11
N LEU A 112 -1.15 18.12 13.79
CA LEU A 112 -1.83 18.18 12.50
C LEU A 112 -3.15 18.98 12.58
N ASN A 113 -3.43 19.76 11.54
CA ASN A 113 -4.73 20.40 11.38
C ASN A 113 -5.81 19.39 10.91
N LYS A 114 -7.08 19.81 10.87
CA LYS A 114 -8.21 18.94 10.51
C LYS A 114 -8.07 18.30 9.12
N SER A 115 -7.63 19.06 8.11
CA SER A 115 -7.45 18.56 6.75
C SER A 115 -6.33 17.52 6.70
N GLN A 116 -5.21 17.78 7.37
CA GLN A 116 -4.07 16.88 7.49
C GLN A 116 -4.44 15.58 8.21
N LYS A 117 -5.18 15.64 9.32
CA LYS A 117 -5.73 14.47 10.01
C LYS A 117 -6.61 13.62 9.10
N SER A 118 -7.47 14.27 8.31
CA SER A 118 -8.32 13.57 7.35
C SER A 118 -7.48 12.84 6.29
N ARG A 119 -6.44 13.47 5.75
CA ARG A 119 -5.53 12.83 4.78
C ARG A 119 -4.80 11.64 5.38
N LEU A 120 -4.32 11.77 6.63
CA LEU A 120 -3.71 10.67 7.36
C LEU A 120 -4.69 9.51 7.51
N SER A 121 -5.91 9.76 8.02
CA SER A 121 -6.95 8.72 8.20
C SER A 121 -7.25 8.00 6.90
N THR A 122 -7.50 8.75 5.82
CA THR A 122 -7.78 8.17 4.50
C THR A 122 -6.61 7.33 4.00
N SER A 123 -5.36 7.79 4.16
CA SER A 123 -4.18 7.04 3.76
C SER A 123 -4.05 5.73 4.54
N LEU A 124 -4.25 5.77 5.86
CA LEU A 124 -4.18 4.58 6.71
C LEU A 124 -5.31 3.60 6.38
N GLU A 125 -6.54 4.07 6.23
CA GLU A 125 -7.69 3.22 5.88
C GLU A 125 -7.48 2.51 4.53
N GLN A 126 -7.02 3.24 3.51
CA GLN A 126 -6.78 2.67 2.18
C GLN A 126 -5.72 1.57 2.17
N ASN A 127 -4.69 1.69 3.02
CA ASN A 127 -3.59 0.74 3.03
C ASN A 127 -3.76 -0.39 4.06
N LEU A 128 -4.39 -0.13 5.20
CA LEU A 128 -4.53 -1.12 6.28
C LEU A 128 -5.80 -1.98 6.13
N ASN A 129 -6.88 -1.44 5.56
CA ASN A 129 -8.12 -2.20 5.35
C ASN A 129 -8.14 -3.00 4.04
N ASN A 130 -7.27 -2.65 3.09
CA ASN A 130 -7.09 -3.42 1.86
C ASN A 130 -6.06 -4.53 2.09
N SER A 131 -6.46 -5.80 1.91
CA SER A 131 -5.59 -6.97 2.17
C SER A 131 -4.28 -6.93 1.39
N ASP A 132 -4.34 -6.56 0.11
CA ASP A 132 -3.18 -6.59 -0.78
C ASP A 132 -2.23 -5.43 -0.48
N ALA A 133 -2.77 -4.25 -0.19
CA ALA A 133 -1.98 -3.10 0.23
C ALA A 133 -1.31 -3.36 1.58
N LYS A 134 -2.04 -3.95 2.55
CA LYS A 134 -1.49 -4.33 3.84
C LYS A 134 -0.40 -5.39 3.69
N ALA A 135 -0.59 -6.40 2.84
CA ALA A 135 0.43 -7.42 2.59
C ALA A 135 1.72 -6.81 2.01
N ARG A 136 1.61 -5.87 1.07
CA ARG A 136 2.77 -5.13 0.54
C ARG A 136 3.45 -4.28 1.61
N LEU A 137 2.67 -3.59 2.43
CA LEU A 137 3.18 -2.81 3.56
C LEU A 137 3.96 -3.68 4.54
N CYS A 138 3.40 -4.84 4.93
CA CYS A 138 4.06 -5.82 5.80
C CYS A 138 5.37 -6.35 5.24
N ALA A 139 5.50 -6.48 3.91
CA ALA A 139 6.72 -6.91 3.24
C ALA A 139 7.76 -5.77 3.12
N GLN A 140 7.31 -4.52 3.11
CA GLN A 140 8.18 -3.34 2.99
C GLN A 140 8.87 -2.99 4.31
N ILE A 141 8.21 -3.21 5.45
CA ILE A 141 8.79 -2.90 6.77
C ILE A 141 9.78 -3.98 7.20
N ILE A 142 11.03 -3.59 7.35
CA ILE A 142 12.14 -4.47 7.71
C ILE A 142 12.61 -4.15 9.13
N ILE A 143 13.19 -5.15 9.80
CA ILE A 143 13.78 -4.92 11.11
C ILE A 143 14.90 -3.86 10.97
N PRO A 144 14.97 -2.84 11.85
CA PRO A 144 16.06 -1.89 11.83
C PRO A 144 17.40 -2.62 11.99
N LEU A 145 18.47 -2.07 11.41
CA LEU A 145 19.84 -2.53 11.63
C LEU A 145 20.26 -2.22 13.07
N ILE A 146 19.75 -3.00 14.02
CA ILE A 146 20.19 -2.96 15.40
C ILE A 146 21.51 -3.76 15.44
N GLN A 147 22.53 -3.23 16.12
CA GLN A 147 23.77 -3.95 16.40
C GLN A 147 23.48 -5.15 17.31
N THR A 148 22.90 -6.20 16.74
CA THR A 148 22.67 -7.48 17.40
C THR A 148 23.93 -8.30 17.26
N THR A 149 24.32 -9.04 18.30
CA THR A 149 25.38 -10.02 18.12
C THR A 149 24.87 -11.10 17.17
N ARG A 150 25.77 -11.73 16.40
CA ARG A 150 25.37 -12.78 15.43
C ARG A 150 24.51 -13.88 16.06
N ASN A 151 24.68 -14.13 17.36
CA ASN A 151 23.96 -15.17 18.10
C ASN A 151 22.53 -14.77 18.47
N ASP A 152 22.24 -13.47 18.60
CA ASP A 152 20.93 -12.96 19.00
C ASP A 152 20.03 -12.63 17.80
N ALA A 153 20.60 -12.50 16.60
CA ALA A 153 19.90 -12.13 15.38
C ALA A 153 18.61 -12.95 15.11
N PRO A 154 18.57 -14.29 15.31
CA PRO A 154 17.34 -15.05 15.12
C PRO A 154 16.22 -14.66 16.09
N ILE A 155 16.55 -14.36 17.34
CA ILE A 155 15.57 -13.96 18.37
C ILE A 155 15.01 -12.58 18.05
N HIS A 156 15.87 -11.64 17.64
CA HIS A 156 15.44 -10.31 17.23
C HIS A 156 14.54 -10.35 15.99
N GLN A 157 14.85 -11.19 15.00
CA GLN A 157 13.99 -11.42 13.85
C GLN A 157 12.63 -11.99 14.28
N GLN A 158 12.61 -12.98 15.18
CA GLN A 158 11.38 -13.54 15.71
C GLN A 158 10.52 -12.49 16.43
N PHE A 159 11.12 -11.63 17.27
CA PHE A 159 10.39 -10.54 17.92
C PHE A 159 9.88 -9.51 16.92
N TRP A 160 10.62 -9.23 15.84
CA TRP A 160 10.14 -8.34 14.79
C TRP A 160 8.93 -8.92 14.07
N ASP A 161 8.95 -10.21 13.74
CA ASP A 161 7.81 -10.87 13.10
C ASP A 161 6.59 -10.92 14.03
N MET A 162 6.78 -11.20 15.32
CA MET A 162 5.72 -11.09 16.33
C MET A 162 5.21 -9.66 16.47
N ALA A 163 6.05 -8.64 16.35
CA ALA A 163 5.64 -7.25 16.41
C ALA A 163 4.78 -6.85 15.20
N LYS A 164 5.16 -7.29 13.99
CA LYS A 164 4.35 -7.10 12.78
C LYS A 164 3.00 -7.79 12.89
N GLU A 165 2.97 -9.01 13.42
CA GLU A 165 1.74 -9.76 13.68
C GLU A 165 0.87 -9.06 14.74
N GLY A 166 1.47 -8.65 15.85
CA GLY A 166 0.75 -8.05 16.99
C GLY A 166 0.22 -6.64 16.71
N TYR A 167 0.93 -5.84 15.91
CA TYR A 167 0.57 -4.45 15.63
C TYR A 167 -0.23 -4.29 14.33
N LEU A 168 0.29 -4.79 13.21
CA LEU A 168 -0.32 -4.61 11.88
C LEU A 168 -1.22 -5.78 11.48
N HIS A 169 -1.24 -6.86 12.27
CA HIS A 169 -1.92 -8.09 11.90
C HIS A 169 -1.40 -8.61 10.54
N CYS A 170 -0.09 -8.56 10.36
CA CYS A 170 0.58 -9.18 9.23
C CYS A 170 0.44 -10.71 9.35
N ASN A 171 -0.11 -11.34 8.32
CA ASN A 171 -0.10 -12.80 8.24
C ASN A 171 1.34 -13.30 8.08
N LYS A 172 1.67 -14.43 8.70
CA LYS A 172 2.90 -15.15 8.39
C LYS A 172 2.83 -15.55 6.91
N GLN A 173 3.77 -15.07 6.11
CA GLN A 173 3.94 -15.62 4.77
C GLN A 173 4.48 -17.03 4.96
N ASN A 174 3.61 -18.03 4.75
CA ASN A 174 3.96 -19.44 4.77
C ASN A 174 4.87 -19.80 3.60
#